data_AF-A0A518WFJ7-F1
#
_entry.id   AF-A0A518WFJ7-F1
#
_cell.length_a   1.000
_cell.length_b   1.000
_cell.length_c   1.000
_cell.angle_alpha   90.00
_cell.angle_beta   90.00
_cell.angle_gamma   90.00
#
_symmetry.space_group_name_H-M   'P 1'
#
loop_
_entity.id
_entity.type
_entity.pdbx_description
1 polymer ?
#
loop_
_entity_poly.entity_id
_entity_poly.type
_entity_poly.pdbx_seq_one_letter_code
_entity_poly.pdbx_strand_id
1 'polypeptide(L)'
;MRRRGPPWEIDAMPTTRAEPGRLRRASTSPALLVLLVAPFFGEGLSGSSPPGDLLLPWHLAYMVALYGCGALVCRELAHRSGLGFTGLVLLGVGYAVWEEALVDRYWFDPRFWADSGVGGYSVVWHTNLLLAAHLTVFHTAVSVGASVLVVEWFVPRARHRRWVGRPGLVVAGLVLAVTPVVYGEFDRRPPAGVLVASGALLAAVVATAFLVGRRRPPDAARPAGDPTRPRRGLVLLVAGCACAHWFLTYTVAQTAVPWPAGVALALLPVAAGLFLVRRLAVTGPYGADGVRVVVGLLVFLVLLDLLVALVGRYDMVLAALVAGWLARRLYTRRASYGTVPAGPTV
;
A
#
# COMPACT_ATOMS: atom_id res chain seq x y z
N MET A 1 -59.38 -37.96 27.49
CA MET A 1 -58.79 -36.95 28.39
C MET A 1 -57.44 -36.52 27.84
N ARG A 2 -57.34 -35.35 27.20
CA ARG A 2 -56.08 -34.77 26.70
C ARG A 2 -55.58 -33.75 27.74
N ARG A 3 -54.35 -33.92 28.24
CA ARG A 3 -53.69 -32.96 29.14
C ARG A 3 -53.35 -31.69 28.37
N ARG A 4 -53.84 -30.53 28.82
CA ARG A 4 -53.39 -29.20 28.36
C ARG A 4 -52.09 -28.85 29.09
N GLY A 5 -51.03 -28.53 28.34
CA GLY A 5 -49.79 -27.95 28.88
C GLY A 5 -50.01 -26.50 29.35
N PRO A 6 -49.11 -25.97 30.19
CA PRO A 6 -49.28 -24.66 30.82
C PRO A 6 -49.14 -23.50 29.81
N PRO A 7 -49.76 -22.32 30.07
CA PRO A 7 -50.02 -21.29 29.05
C PRO A 7 -48.83 -20.37 28.72
N TRP A 8 -47.61 -20.69 29.17
CA TRP A 8 -46.47 -19.75 29.15
C TRP A 8 -45.28 -20.20 28.30
N GLU A 9 -45.42 -21.24 27.47
CA GLU A 9 -44.41 -21.51 26.42
C GLU A 9 -44.42 -20.36 25.41
N ILE A 10 -43.56 -19.38 25.67
CA ILE A 10 -43.16 -18.38 24.69
C ILE A 10 -42.42 -19.17 23.62
N ASP A 11 -43.09 -19.39 22.49
CA ASP A 11 -42.47 -19.86 21.26
C ASP A 11 -41.14 -19.11 21.09
N ALA A 12 -40.04 -19.85 21.17
CA ALA A 12 -38.71 -19.30 20.94
C ALA A 12 -38.70 -18.72 19.52
N MET A 13 -38.81 -17.39 19.42
CA MET A 13 -38.75 -16.72 18.12
C MET A 13 -37.49 -17.17 17.39
N PRO A 14 -37.57 -17.53 16.10
CA PRO A 14 -36.39 -17.80 15.32
C PRO A 14 -35.51 -16.54 15.38
N THR A 15 -34.28 -16.69 15.85
CA THR A 15 -33.28 -15.63 15.85
C THR A 15 -32.89 -15.34 14.40
N THR A 16 -33.75 -14.61 13.68
CA THR A 16 -33.40 -14.03 12.39
C THR A 16 -32.25 -13.06 12.65
N ARG A 17 -31.03 -13.46 12.28
CA ARG A 17 -29.86 -12.58 12.30
C ARG A 17 -30.24 -11.30 11.55
N ALA A 18 -30.40 -10.21 12.29
CA ALA A 18 -30.71 -8.91 11.72
C ALA A 18 -29.67 -8.58 10.64
N GLU A 19 -30.15 -8.41 9.41
CA GLU A 19 -29.35 -7.97 8.27
C GLU A 19 -28.63 -6.68 8.65
N PRO A 20 -27.28 -6.60 8.58
CA PRO A 20 -26.57 -5.40 8.99
C PRO A 20 -27.03 -4.20 8.15
N GLY A 21 -27.33 -3.09 8.83
CA GLY A 21 -27.76 -1.85 8.17
C GLY A 21 -26.76 -1.38 7.08
N ARG A 22 -27.26 -0.66 6.08
CA ARG A 22 -26.48 -0.23 4.88
C ARG A 22 -25.15 0.43 5.22
N LEU A 23 -25.11 1.30 6.22
CA LEU A 23 -23.89 1.99 6.68
C LEU A 23 -22.84 1.01 7.25
N ARG A 24 -23.28 0.00 8.01
CA ARG A 24 -22.40 -1.04 8.57
C ARG A 24 -21.88 -1.99 7.48
N ARG A 25 -22.65 -2.19 6.41
CA ARG A 25 -22.21 -2.92 5.21
C ARG A 25 -21.19 -2.12 4.41
N ALA A 26 -21.41 -0.83 4.21
CA ALA A 26 -20.46 0.06 3.54
C ALA A 26 -19.13 0.17 4.31
N SER A 27 -19.17 0.35 5.64
CA SER A 27 -17.98 0.43 6.49
C SER A 27 -17.20 -0.87 6.63
N THR A 28 -17.72 -1.98 6.09
CA THR A 28 -17.05 -3.28 6.05
C THR A 28 -16.78 -3.76 4.62
N SER A 29 -17.07 -2.92 3.62
CA SER A 29 -16.74 -3.20 2.23
C SER A 29 -15.24 -3.00 2.03
N PRO A 30 -14.48 -4.07 1.75
CA PRO A 30 -13.03 -3.95 1.56
C PRO A 30 -12.69 -3.12 0.32
N ALA A 31 -13.54 -3.15 -0.72
CA ALA A 31 -13.37 -2.32 -1.90
C ALA A 31 -13.48 -0.81 -1.56
N LEU A 32 -14.52 -0.42 -0.82
CA LEU A 32 -14.67 0.99 -0.42
C LEU A 32 -13.54 1.44 0.50
N LEU A 33 -13.08 0.56 1.39
CA LEU A 33 -11.96 0.87 2.28
C LEU A 33 -10.66 1.09 1.50
N VAL A 34 -10.31 0.22 0.54
CA VAL A 34 -9.06 0.41 -0.22
C VAL A 34 -9.11 1.65 -1.11
N LEU A 35 -10.28 1.99 -1.65
CA LEU A 35 -10.49 3.20 -2.44
C LEU A 35 -10.20 4.48 -1.64
N LEU A 36 -10.27 4.44 -0.30
CA LEU A 36 -10.00 5.60 0.57
C LEU A 36 -8.65 5.51 1.30
N VAL A 37 -8.25 4.30 1.71
CA VAL A 37 -6.99 4.08 2.42
C VAL A 37 -5.80 4.31 1.49
N ALA A 38 -5.86 3.83 0.24
CA ALA A 38 -4.74 3.98 -0.69
C ALA A 38 -4.41 5.45 -1.03
N PRO A 39 -5.38 6.33 -1.35
CA PRO A 39 -5.14 7.77 -1.48
C PRO A 39 -4.44 8.39 -0.27
N PHE A 40 -4.93 8.09 0.93
CA PHE A 40 -4.34 8.64 2.15
C PHE A 40 -2.90 8.17 2.34
N PHE A 41 -2.59 6.91 2.00
CA PHE A 41 -1.24 6.35 2.10
C PHE A 41 -0.28 6.90 1.04
N GLY A 42 -0.74 7.05 -0.20
CA GLY A 42 0.08 7.53 -1.31
C GLY A 42 0.39 9.02 -1.24
N GLU A 43 -0.58 9.84 -0.81
CA GLU A 43 -0.50 11.31 -0.87
C GLU A 43 -0.55 11.99 0.50
N GLY A 44 -1.46 11.52 1.36
CA GLY A 44 -1.69 12.15 2.65
C GLY A 44 -0.54 11.96 3.63
N LEU A 45 0.18 10.83 3.57
CA LEU A 45 1.30 10.48 4.46
C LEU A 45 2.68 10.77 3.87
N SER A 46 2.79 10.94 2.56
CA SER A 46 4.05 11.33 1.90
C SER A 46 4.36 12.81 2.11
N GLY A 47 3.33 13.61 2.41
CA GLY A 47 3.38 15.06 2.42
C GLY A 47 3.35 15.68 1.03
N SER A 48 3.08 14.93 -0.04
CA SER A 48 2.98 15.47 -1.40
C SER A 48 1.74 16.36 -1.57
N SER A 49 0.61 15.97 -0.97
CA SER A 49 -0.62 16.76 -0.96
C SER A 49 -1.06 17.14 0.45
N PRO A 50 -1.65 18.33 0.67
CA PRO A 50 -2.35 18.64 1.91
C PRO A 50 -3.45 17.59 2.20
N PRO A 51 -3.52 17.00 3.41
CA PRO A 51 -4.53 16.01 3.77
C PRO A 51 -5.96 16.54 3.65
N GLY A 52 -6.13 17.86 3.82
CA GLY A 52 -7.41 18.53 3.61
C GLY A 52 -7.87 18.49 2.15
N ASP A 53 -6.94 18.49 1.19
CA ASP A 53 -7.29 18.46 -0.23
C ASP A 53 -7.87 17.12 -0.64
N LEU A 54 -7.57 16.03 0.09
CA LEU A 54 -8.21 14.72 -0.09
C LEU A 54 -9.71 14.74 0.26
N LEU A 55 -10.22 15.82 0.88
CA LEU A 55 -11.65 16.00 1.16
C LEU A 55 -12.37 16.74 0.03
N LEU A 56 -11.64 17.36 -0.90
CA LEU A 56 -12.23 18.06 -2.04
C LEU A 56 -12.76 17.04 -3.06
N PRO A 57 -14.03 17.13 -3.49
CA PRO A 57 -14.66 16.06 -4.28
C PRO A 57 -13.90 15.67 -5.57
N TRP A 58 -13.41 16.67 -6.31
CA TRP A 58 -12.66 16.42 -7.55
C TRP A 58 -11.31 15.77 -7.28
N HIS A 59 -10.57 16.29 -6.29
CA HIS A 59 -9.26 15.77 -5.94
C HIS A 59 -9.37 14.36 -5.34
N LEU A 60 -10.36 14.13 -4.46
CA LEU A 60 -10.67 12.81 -3.96
C LEU A 60 -11.01 11.84 -5.09
N ALA A 61 -11.83 12.25 -6.07
CA ALA A 61 -12.17 11.40 -7.21
C ALA A 61 -10.93 11.02 -8.02
N TYR A 62 -10.03 11.98 -8.27
CA TYR A 62 -8.75 11.73 -8.93
C TYR A 62 -7.87 10.77 -8.11
N MET A 63 -7.71 11.00 -6.80
CA MET A 63 -6.88 10.16 -5.96
C MET A 63 -7.46 8.74 -5.77
N VAL A 64 -8.78 8.62 -5.70
CA VAL A 64 -9.49 7.33 -5.75
C VAL A 64 -9.24 6.63 -7.09
N ALA A 65 -9.23 7.36 -8.21
CA ALA A 65 -8.94 6.82 -9.53
C ALA A 65 -7.48 6.34 -9.66
N LEU A 66 -6.53 7.11 -9.15
CA LEU A 66 -5.10 6.82 -9.21
C LEU A 66 -4.74 5.71 -8.19
N TYR A 67 -4.77 6.04 -6.90
CA TYR A 67 -4.34 5.15 -5.82
C TYR A 67 -5.35 4.07 -5.48
N GLY A 68 -6.62 4.47 -5.32
CA GLY A 68 -7.68 3.56 -4.90
C GLY A 68 -7.87 2.41 -5.88
N CYS A 69 -8.08 2.74 -7.16
CA CYS A 69 -8.26 1.74 -8.20
C CYS A 69 -6.95 0.98 -8.48
N GLY A 70 -5.79 1.63 -8.41
CA GLY A 70 -4.48 0.98 -8.54
C GLY A 70 -4.29 -0.15 -7.53
N ALA A 71 -4.46 0.16 -6.24
CA ALA A 71 -4.36 -0.82 -5.16
C ALA A 71 -5.42 -1.94 -5.29
N LEU A 72 -6.66 -1.59 -5.65
CA LEU A 72 -7.73 -2.57 -5.88
C LEU A 72 -7.42 -3.54 -7.03
N VAL A 73 -6.93 -3.02 -8.17
CA VAL A 73 -6.57 -3.81 -9.34
C VAL A 73 -5.41 -4.75 -9.01
N CYS A 74 -4.33 -4.24 -8.40
CA CYS A 74 -3.19 -5.06 -7.99
C CYS A 74 -3.62 -6.20 -7.05
N ARG A 75 -4.46 -5.88 -6.06
CA ARG A 75 -4.99 -6.87 -5.11
C ARG A 75 -5.84 -7.92 -5.80
N GLU A 76 -6.80 -7.52 -6.64
CA GLU A 76 -7.71 -8.44 -7.30
C GLU A 76 -7.00 -9.32 -8.33
N LEU A 77 -6.02 -8.80 -9.06
CA LEU A 77 -5.20 -9.58 -9.98
C LEU A 77 -4.36 -10.61 -9.22
N ALA A 78 -3.70 -10.20 -8.13
CA ALA A 78 -2.94 -11.11 -7.27
C ALA A 78 -3.83 -12.24 -6.71
N HIS A 79 -5.01 -11.89 -6.19
CA HIS A 79 -5.92 -12.86 -5.59
C HIS A 79 -6.53 -13.82 -6.62
N ARG A 80 -7.09 -13.30 -7.72
CA ARG A 80 -7.75 -14.11 -8.75
C ARG A 80 -6.82 -15.03 -9.49
N SER A 81 -5.55 -14.63 -9.61
CA SER A 81 -4.54 -15.39 -10.34
C SER A 81 -3.65 -16.23 -9.42
N GLY A 82 -3.92 -16.22 -8.11
CA GLY A 82 -3.18 -17.01 -7.12
C GLY A 82 -1.70 -16.62 -6.98
N LEU A 83 -1.35 -15.34 -7.13
CA LEU A 83 0.05 -14.89 -7.21
C LEU A 83 0.77 -14.77 -5.85
N GLY A 84 0.04 -14.95 -4.74
CA GLY A 84 0.57 -14.78 -3.38
C GLY A 84 1.04 -13.36 -3.07
N PHE A 85 1.75 -13.19 -1.95
CA PHE A 85 2.26 -11.86 -1.56
C PHE A 85 3.37 -11.37 -2.49
N THR A 86 4.22 -12.28 -2.99
CA THR A 86 5.28 -11.90 -3.96
C THR A 86 4.67 -11.28 -5.22
N GLY A 87 3.61 -11.89 -5.77
CA GLY A 87 2.93 -11.35 -6.93
C GLY A 87 2.29 -10.00 -6.65
N LEU A 88 1.69 -9.81 -5.47
CA LEU A 88 1.17 -8.51 -5.05
C LEU A 88 2.27 -7.44 -5.00
N VAL A 89 3.44 -7.75 -4.45
CA VAL A 89 4.59 -6.83 -4.42
C VAL A 89 5.05 -6.47 -5.83
N LEU A 90 5.17 -7.45 -6.73
CA LEU A 90 5.56 -7.18 -8.12
C LEU A 90 4.50 -6.39 -8.90
N LEU A 91 3.21 -6.61 -8.63
CA LEU A 91 2.14 -5.76 -9.17
C LEU A 91 2.20 -4.35 -8.57
N GLY A 92 2.59 -4.18 -7.31
CA GLY A 92 2.88 -2.88 -6.72
C GLY A 92 4.04 -2.15 -7.41
N VAL A 93 5.11 -2.86 -7.78
CA VAL A 93 6.19 -2.32 -8.61
C VAL A 93 5.65 -1.90 -9.98
N GLY A 94 4.82 -2.74 -10.62
CA GLY A 94 4.17 -2.40 -11.87
C GLY A 94 3.29 -1.16 -11.76
N TYR A 95 2.51 -1.04 -10.69
CA TYR A 95 1.72 0.16 -10.40
C TYR A 95 2.61 1.41 -10.28
N ALA A 96 3.72 1.32 -9.56
CA ALA A 96 4.64 2.44 -9.42
C ALA A 96 5.29 2.85 -10.76
N VAL A 97 5.65 1.90 -11.63
CA VAL A 97 6.12 2.20 -12.99
C VAL A 97 5.01 2.90 -13.79
N TRP A 98 3.79 2.42 -13.68
CA TRP A 98 2.65 3.00 -14.40
C TRP A 98 2.36 4.43 -13.95
N GLU A 99 2.29 4.66 -12.64
CA GLU A 99 2.08 5.99 -12.06
C GLU A 99 3.24 6.92 -12.39
N GLU A 100 4.44 6.59 -11.95
CA GLU A 100 5.55 7.54 -11.92
C GLU A 100 6.26 7.74 -13.25
N ALA A 101 6.17 6.76 -14.16
CA ALA A 101 6.79 6.84 -15.47
C ALA A 101 5.79 7.19 -16.58
N LEU A 102 4.54 6.71 -16.51
CA LEU A 102 3.56 6.88 -17.59
C LEU A 102 2.50 7.94 -17.28
N VAL A 103 2.03 7.98 -16.03
CA VAL A 103 1.11 9.02 -15.55
C VAL A 103 1.95 10.25 -15.23
N ASP A 104 2.47 10.41 -14.02
CA ASP A 104 3.07 11.64 -13.51
C ASP A 104 4.37 12.03 -14.22
N ARG A 105 5.09 11.03 -14.73
CA ARG A 105 6.38 11.18 -15.45
C ARG A 105 7.46 11.84 -14.59
N TYR A 106 7.36 11.77 -13.26
CA TYR A 106 8.37 12.26 -12.33
C TYR A 106 9.73 11.59 -12.49
N TRP A 107 9.78 10.41 -13.12
CA TRP A 107 11.04 9.78 -13.54
C TRP A 107 11.81 10.59 -14.57
N PHE A 108 11.13 11.47 -15.31
CA PHE A 108 11.61 12.14 -16.51
C PHE A 108 11.50 13.67 -16.44
N ASP A 109 10.89 14.23 -15.39
CA ASP A 109 10.62 15.67 -15.28
C ASP A 109 11.70 16.42 -14.47
N PRO A 110 12.53 17.26 -15.13
CA PRO A 110 13.53 18.07 -14.43
C PRO A 110 12.95 19.09 -13.46
N ARG A 111 11.69 19.53 -13.62
CA ARG A 111 11.05 20.46 -12.67
C ARG A 111 10.84 19.75 -11.33
N PHE A 112 10.18 18.59 -11.36
CA PHE A 112 10.04 17.74 -10.17
C PHE A 112 11.38 17.40 -9.50
N TRP A 113 12.43 17.10 -10.27
CA TRP A 113 13.76 16.82 -9.70
C TRP A 113 14.36 18.02 -8.98
N ALA A 114 14.20 19.23 -9.56
CA ALA A 114 14.68 20.46 -8.94
C ALA A 114 13.90 20.78 -7.66
N ASP A 115 12.56 20.67 -7.70
CA ASP A 115 11.68 20.97 -6.58
C ASP A 115 11.87 19.98 -5.41
N SER A 116 12.21 18.73 -5.71
CA SER A 116 12.59 17.73 -4.71
C SER A 116 14.00 17.90 -4.13
N GLY A 117 14.80 18.83 -4.66
CA GLY A 117 16.18 19.08 -4.20
C GLY A 117 17.21 18.02 -4.62
N VAL A 118 16.82 17.05 -5.46
CA VAL A 118 17.72 16.01 -6.01
C VAL A 118 18.40 16.47 -7.30
N GLY A 119 17.72 17.29 -8.10
CA GLY A 119 18.20 17.79 -9.38
C GLY A 119 18.61 16.68 -10.35
N GLY A 120 19.57 16.99 -11.23
CA GLY A 120 20.07 16.06 -12.25
C GLY A 120 21.00 14.96 -11.74
N TYR A 121 21.08 14.71 -10.43
CA TYR A 121 22.13 13.92 -9.78
C TYR A 121 22.38 12.53 -10.40
N SER A 122 21.32 11.82 -10.79
CA SER A 122 21.42 10.44 -11.31
C SER A 122 20.69 10.24 -12.65
N VAL A 123 20.75 11.26 -13.51
CA VAL A 123 20.05 11.24 -14.81
C VAL A 123 20.81 10.40 -15.83
N VAL A 124 20.16 9.34 -16.30
CA VAL A 124 20.68 8.40 -17.29
C VAL A 124 19.56 8.12 -18.29
N TRP A 125 19.81 8.36 -19.59
CA TRP A 125 18.78 8.22 -20.64
C TRP A 125 17.46 8.94 -20.30
N HIS A 126 17.55 10.22 -19.91
CA HIS A 126 16.43 11.07 -19.47
C HIS A 126 15.76 10.65 -18.14
N THR A 127 16.25 9.61 -17.47
CA THR A 127 15.64 9.04 -16.27
C THR A 127 16.44 9.38 -15.04
N ASN A 128 15.84 9.99 -14.01
CA ASN A 128 16.48 10.14 -12.71
C ASN A 128 16.37 8.84 -11.91
N LEU A 129 17.43 8.05 -11.89
CA LEU A 129 17.41 6.68 -11.34
C LEU A 129 17.18 6.64 -9.83
N LEU A 130 17.65 7.64 -9.08
CA LEU A 130 17.46 7.76 -7.64
C LEU A 130 15.98 7.97 -7.30
N LEU A 131 15.34 8.96 -7.94
CA LEU A 131 13.92 9.23 -7.74
C LEU A 131 13.05 8.10 -8.28
N ALA A 132 13.39 7.55 -9.45
CA ALA A 132 12.67 6.40 -10.01
C ALA A 132 12.67 5.20 -9.04
N ALA A 133 13.82 4.89 -8.44
CA ALA A 133 13.92 3.81 -7.46
C ALA A 133 13.19 4.12 -6.15
N HIS A 134 13.32 5.35 -5.63
CA HIS A 134 12.64 5.81 -4.42
C HIS A 134 11.12 5.72 -4.55
N LEU A 135 10.56 6.32 -5.59
CA LEU A 135 9.11 6.33 -5.85
C LEU A 135 8.62 4.88 -6.09
N THR A 136 9.39 4.06 -6.81
CA THR A 136 9.07 2.63 -6.95
C THR A 136 8.95 1.93 -5.59
N VAL A 137 9.91 2.13 -4.69
CA VAL A 137 9.89 1.54 -3.34
C VAL A 137 8.71 2.07 -2.54
N PHE A 138 8.46 3.38 -2.56
CA PHE A 138 7.39 4.02 -1.82
C PHE A 138 6.01 3.50 -2.26
N HIS A 139 5.69 3.58 -3.55
CA HIS A 139 4.37 3.18 -4.05
C HIS A 139 4.12 1.67 -3.93
N THR A 140 5.17 0.86 -4.06
CA THR A 140 5.07 -0.58 -3.82
C THR A 140 4.75 -0.90 -2.35
N ALA A 141 5.49 -0.31 -1.42
CA ALA A 141 5.41 -0.66 -0.01
C ALA A 141 4.22 0.02 0.69
N VAL A 142 3.99 1.29 0.41
CA VAL A 142 3.03 2.16 1.11
C VAL A 142 1.71 2.22 0.35
N SER A 143 1.72 2.78 -0.86
CA SER A 143 0.49 3.04 -1.64
C SER A 143 -0.29 1.76 -1.94
N VAL A 144 0.39 0.68 -2.32
CA VAL A 144 -0.24 -0.62 -2.62
C VAL A 144 -0.15 -1.61 -1.45
N GLY A 145 1.08 -2.01 -1.06
CA GLY A 145 1.29 -3.10 -0.12
C GLY A 145 0.63 -2.87 1.25
N ALA A 146 0.95 -1.77 1.90
CA ALA A 146 0.40 -1.44 3.21
C ALA A 146 -1.11 -1.20 3.14
N SER A 147 -1.60 -0.44 2.15
CA SER A 147 -3.04 -0.20 1.95
C SER A 147 -3.85 -1.50 1.85
N VAL A 148 -3.39 -2.46 1.04
CA VAL A 148 -4.05 -3.76 0.89
C VAL A 148 -4.04 -4.54 2.21
N LEU A 149 -2.89 -4.64 2.87
CA LEU A 149 -2.77 -5.38 4.13
C LEU A 149 -3.63 -4.77 5.24
N VAL A 150 -3.67 -3.44 5.34
CA VAL A 150 -4.51 -2.71 6.30
C VAL A 150 -5.98 -3.07 6.11
N VAL A 151 -6.47 -3.08 4.88
CA VAL A 151 -7.86 -3.46 4.58
C VAL A 151 -8.13 -4.93 4.92
N GLU A 152 -7.20 -5.84 4.62
CA GLU A 152 -7.34 -7.25 4.98
C GLU A 152 -7.36 -7.48 6.49
N TRP A 153 -6.63 -6.68 7.29
CA TRP A 153 -6.71 -6.75 8.74
C TRP A 153 -7.99 -6.11 9.31
N PHE A 154 -8.51 -5.05 8.69
CA PHE A 154 -9.80 -4.49 9.09
C PHE A 154 -10.98 -5.39 8.74
N VAL A 155 -10.88 -6.13 7.63
CA VAL A 155 -11.91 -7.05 7.15
C VAL A 155 -11.31 -8.44 6.92
N PRO A 156 -10.97 -9.20 7.98
CA PRO A 156 -10.27 -10.49 7.83
C PRO A 156 -11.00 -11.52 6.95
N ARG A 157 -12.34 -11.47 6.95
CA ARG A 157 -13.18 -12.34 6.09
C ARG A 157 -13.00 -12.07 4.59
N ALA A 158 -12.49 -10.90 4.22
CA ALA A 158 -12.30 -10.50 2.83
C ALA A 158 -10.96 -10.98 2.25
N ARG A 159 -10.01 -11.41 3.08
CA ARG A 159 -8.66 -11.80 2.64
C ARG A 159 -8.64 -12.90 1.58
N HIS A 160 -9.44 -13.94 1.77
CA HIS A 160 -9.53 -15.07 0.83
C HIS A 160 -10.73 -14.96 -0.13
N ARG A 161 -11.31 -13.76 -0.25
CA ARG A 161 -12.46 -13.50 -1.11
C ARG A 161 -12.15 -12.40 -2.10
N ARG A 162 -12.83 -12.43 -3.24
CA ARG A 162 -12.87 -11.30 -4.18
C ARG A 162 -13.55 -10.11 -3.47
N TRP A 163 -12.95 -8.92 -3.58
CA TRP A 163 -13.54 -7.68 -3.04
C TRP A 163 -14.60 -7.11 -3.96
N VAL A 164 -14.47 -7.37 -5.26
CA VAL A 164 -15.40 -6.92 -6.30
C VAL A 164 -15.74 -8.04 -7.29
N GLY A 165 -16.81 -7.86 -8.07
CA GLY A 165 -17.11 -8.74 -9.23
C GLY A 165 -16.16 -8.48 -10.41
N ARG A 166 -16.32 -9.22 -11.52
CA ARG A 166 -15.61 -8.92 -12.77
C ARG A 166 -15.93 -7.51 -13.30
N PRO A 167 -17.20 -7.05 -13.32
CA PRO A 167 -17.52 -5.69 -13.78
C PRO A 167 -16.82 -4.62 -12.96
N GLY A 168 -16.80 -4.74 -11.63
CA GLY A 168 -16.11 -3.79 -10.76
C GLY A 168 -14.60 -3.74 -11.00
N LEU A 169 -13.97 -4.88 -11.28
CA LEU A 169 -12.55 -4.91 -11.66
C LEU A 169 -12.30 -4.24 -13.02
N VAL A 170 -13.17 -4.47 -14.01
CA VAL A 170 -13.07 -3.81 -15.31
C VAL A 170 -13.23 -2.31 -15.17
N VAL A 171 -14.23 -1.84 -14.42
CA VAL A 171 -14.44 -0.41 -14.15
C VAL A 171 -13.22 0.19 -13.46
N ALA A 172 -12.69 -0.44 -12.41
CA ALA A 172 -11.49 0.05 -11.73
C ALA A 172 -10.27 0.12 -12.69
N GLY A 173 -10.10 -0.89 -13.55
CA GLY A 173 -9.03 -0.89 -14.55
C GLY A 173 -9.20 0.19 -15.63
N LEU A 174 -10.43 0.44 -16.09
CA LEU A 174 -10.72 1.50 -17.06
C LEU A 174 -10.52 2.89 -16.45
N VAL A 175 -10.98 3.10 -15.22
CA VAL A 175 -10.77 4.35 -14.47
C VAL A 175 -9.27 4.61 -14.35
N LEU A 176 -8.50 3.61 -13.91
CA LEU A 176 -7.05 3.71 -13.83
C LEU A 176 -6.43 4.06 -15.20
N ALA A 177 -6.81 3.34 -16.27
CA ALA A 177 -6.26 3.57 -17.61
C ALA A 177 -6.57 4.94 -18.21
N VAL A 178 -7.68 5.57 -17.81
CA VAL A 178 -8.11 6.90 -18.27
C VAL A 178 -7.44 8.03 -17.50
N THR A 179 -6.97 7.79 -16.27
CA THR A 179 -6.32 8.79 -15.41
C THR A 179 -5.25 9.66 -16.13
N PRO A 180 -4.32 9.12 -16.93
CA PRO A 180 -3.31 9.93 -17.64
C PRO A 180 -3.88 10.90 -18.69
N VAL A 181 -5.10 10.68 -19.17
CA VAL A 181 -5.77 11.54 -20.16
C VAL A 181 -6.48 12.70 -19.46
N VAL A 182 -7.00 12.45 -18.25
CA VAL A 182 -7.70 13.45 -17.44
C VAL A 182 -6.72 14.34 -16.69
N TYR A 183 -5.55 13.80 -16.32
CA TYR A 183 -4.50 14.55 -15.67
C TYR A 183 -3.73 15.41 -16.69
N GLY A 184 -3.99 16.72 -16.66
CA GLY A 184 -3.56 17.67 -17.68
C GLY A 184 -2.17 18.27 -17.49
N GLU A 185 -1.38 17.84 -16.49
CA GLU A 185 -0.11 18.52 -16.12
C GLU A 185 1.08 18.28 -17.05
N PHE A 186 0.85 17.74 -18.25
CA PHE A 186 1.92 17.28 -19.13
C PHE A 186 2.36 18.28 -20.19
N ASP A 187 2.83 19.45 -19.77
CA ASP A 187 3.45 20.42 -20.67
C ASP A 187 4.75 19.89 -21.32
N ARG A 188 5.40 18.90 -20.68
CA ARG A 188 6.61 18.26 -21.20
C ARG A 188 6.41 16.76 -21.32
N ARG A 189 6.41 16.28 -22.56
CA ARG A 189 6.36 14.85 -22.86
C ARG A 189 7.78 14.31 -23.00
N PRO A 190 8.19 13.27 -22.26
CA PRO A 190 9.47 12.62 -22.51
C PRO A 190 9.49 12.04 -23.93
N PRO A 191 10.68 11.76 -24.49
CA PRO A 191 10.79 11.16 -25.81
C PRO A 191 9.94 9.89 -25.93
N ALA A 192 9.30 9.68 -27.09
CA ALA A 192 8.40 8.53 -27.28
C ALA A 192 9.09 7.18 -26.99
N GLY A 193 10.39 7.06 -27.29
CA GLY A 193 11.18 5.87 -26.97
C GLY A 193 11.25 5.57 -25.46
N VAL A 194 11.29 6.60 -24.61
CA VAL A 194 11.26 6.45 -23.15
C VAL A 194 9.90 5.94 -22.69
N LEU A 195 8.80 6.47 -23.24
CA LEU A 195 7.45 5.98 -22.93
C LEU A 195 7.24 4.52 -23.37
N VAL A 196 7.73 4.16 -24.57
CA VAL A 196 7.71 2.77 -25.05
C VAL A 196 8.53 1.86 -24.14
N ALA A 197 9.72 2.29 -23.72
CA ALA A 197 10.56 1.54 -22.79
C ALA A 197 9.89 1.36 -21.42
N SER A 198 9.24 2.39 -20.87
CA SER A 198 8.46 2.31 -19.63
C SER A 198 7.27 1.37 -19.76
N GLY A 199 6.55 1.39 -20.89
CA GLY A 199 5.49 0.44 -21.20
C GLY A 199 5.98 -1.00 -21.28
N ALA A 200 7.14 -1.21 -21.91
CA ALA A 200 7.79 -2.52 -21.98
C ALA A 200 8.27 -3.00 -20.59
N LEU A 201 8.82 -2.11 -19.77
CA LEU A 201 9.21 -2.39 -18.38
C LEU A 201 7.98 -2.80 -17.54
N LEU A 202 6.89 -2.04 -17.63
CA LEU A 202 5.62 -2.35 -16.98
C LEU A 202 5.14 -3.76 -17.38
N ALA A 203 5.09 -4.04 -18.69
CA ALA A 203 4.68 -5.35 -19.20
C ALA A 203 5.59 -6.47 -18.69
N ALA A 204 6.91 -6.26 -18.66
CA ALA A 204 7.88 -7.22 -18.16
C ALA A 204 7.73 -7.49 -16.65
N VAL A 205 7.50 -6.44 -15.84
CA VAL A 205 7.25 -6.57 -14.39
C VAL A 205 5.96 -7.32 -14.13
N VAL A 206 4.88 -6.99 -14.85
CA VAL A 206 3.59 -7.69 -14.74
C VAL A 206 3.76 -9.15 -15.14
N ALA A 207 4.38 -9.44 -16.29
CA ALA A 207 4.66 -10.82 -16.72
C ALA A 207 5.47 -11.59 -15.66
N THR A 208 6.48 -10.96 -15.06
CA THR A 208 7.28 -11.53 -13.97
C THR A 208 6.43 -11.82 -12.74
N ALA A 209 5.48 -10.95 -12.39
CA ALA A 209 4.53 -11.18 -11.30
C ALA A 209 3.71 -12.46 -11.52
N PHE A 210 3.24 -12.70 -12.75
CA PHE A 210 2.52 -13.92 -13.11
C PHE A 210 3.41 -15.16 -13.12
N LEU A 211 4.64 -15.05 -13.63
CA LEU A 211 5.59 -16.17 -13.72
C LEU A 211 6.10 -16.63 -12.34
N VAL A 212 6.47 -15.69 -11.48
CA VAL A 212 7.02 -15.98 -10.15
C VAL A 212 5.92 -16.23 -9.13
N GLY A 213 4.83 -15.45 -9.18
CA GLY A 213 3.72 -15.53 -8.23
C GLY A 213 3.02 -16.88 -8.26
N ARG A 214 2.77 -17.44 -9.46
CA ARG A 214 2.12 -18.75 -9.63
C ARG A 214 2.96 -19.94 -9.16
N ARG A 215 4.29 -19.76 -9.05
CA ARG A 215 5.21 -20.82 -8.62
C ARG A 215 5.34 -20.94 -7.12
N ARG A 216 4.87 -19.95 -6.34
CA ARG A 216 4.93 -19.98 -4.89
C ARG A 216 3.60 -20.43 -4.31
N PRO A 217 3.60 -21.37 -3.34
CA PRO A 217 2.38 -21.70 -2.62
C PRO A 217 1.85 -20.42 -1.94
N PRO A 218 0.52 -20.26 -1.81
CA PRO A 218 -0.07 -19.11 -1.13
C PRO A 218 0.55 -18.94 0.25
N ASP A 219 0.96 -17.71 0.59
CA ASP A 219 1.50 -17.39 1.91
C ASP A 219 0.40 -17.57 2.97
N ALA A 220 0.30 -18.79 3.51
CA ALA A 220 -0.56 -19.09 4.63
C ALA A 220 -0.07 -18.31 5.86
N ALA A 221 -1.01 -17.74 6.61
CA ALA A 221 -0.67 -17.25 7.94
C ALA A 221 -0.19 -18.45 8.76
N ARG A 222 1.09 -18.44 9.16
CA ARG A 222 1.60 -19.48 10.06
C ARG A 222 1.03 -19.22 11.46
N PRO A 223 0.66 -20.28 12.21
CA PRO A 223 0.15 -20.13 13.57
C PRO A 223 1.09 -19.26 14.40
N ALA A 224 0.52 -18.51 15.34
CA ALA A 224 1.28 -17.64 16.22
C ALA A 224 2.39 -18.45 16.90
N GLY A 225 3.64 -18.28 16.45
CA GLY A 225 4.80 -18.78 17.17
C GLY A 225 4.86 -18.14 18.55
N ASP A 226 5.49 -18.84 19.50
CA ASP A 226 5.56 -18.51 20.92
C ASP A 226 5.57 -16.97 21.20
N PRO A 227 4.54 -16.44 21.91
CA PRO A 227 4.38 -15.00 22.18
C PRO A 227 5.49 -14.35 23.01
N THR A 228 6.41 -15.15 23.57
CA THR A 228 7.29 -14.75 24.69
C THR A 228 8.45 -13.83 24.33
N ARG A 229 8.80 -13.62 23.06
CA ARG A 229 9.82 -12.61 22.69
C ARG A 229 9.19 -11.28 22.29
N PRO A 230 9.47 -10.17 23.00
CA PRO A 230 9.04 -8.84 22.59
C PRO A 230 9.76 -8.42 21.29
N ARG A 231 9.16 -8.75 20.14
CA ARG A 231 9.69 -8.40 18.80
C ARG A 231 9.42 -6.93 18.42
N ARG A 232 9.51 -6.00 19.37
CA ARG A 232 9.48 -4.55 19.08
C ARG A 232 10.61 -4.15 18.12
N GLY A 233 11.69 -4.94 18.10
CA GLY A 233 12.79 -4.78 17.16
C GLY A 233 12.39 -4.77 15.68
N LEU A 234 11.33 -5.47 15.24
CA LEU A 234 10.88 -5.41 13.84
C LEU A 234 10.27 -4.05 13.48
N VAL A 235 9.51 -3.43 14.40
CA VAL A 235 8.94 -2.09 14.18
C VAL A 235 10.06 -1.07 14.06
N LEU A 236 11.01 -1.09 15.01
CA LEU A 236 12.15 -0.19 15.01
C LEU A 236 13.07 -0.39 13.81
N LEU A 237 13.32 -1.64 13.41
CA LEU A 237 14.10 -1.97 12.22
C LEU A 237 13.47 -1.36 10.97
N VAL A 238 12.16 -1.58 10.75
CA VAL A 238 11.50 -1.07 9.54
C VAL A 238 11.41 0.45 9.56
N ALA A 239 11.08 1.06 10.70
CA ALA A 239 11.07 2.51 10.84
C ALA A 239 12.47 3.12 10.58
N GLY A 240 13.52 2.50 11.12
CA GLY A 240 14.91 2.92 10.90
C GLY A 240 15.36 2.77 9.45
N CYS A 241 15.04 1.65 8.80
CA CYS A 241 15.32 1.44 7.38
C CYS A 241 14.58 2.44 6.48
N ALA A 242 13.30 2.72 6.77
CA ALA A 242 12.51 3.71 6.04
C ALA A 242 13.07 5.12 6.21
N CYS A 243 13.39 5.50 7.45
CA CYS A 243 14.03 6.77 7.78
C CYS A 243 15.37 6.95 7.05
N ALA A 244 16.25 5.94 7.12
CA ALA A 244 17.54 5.97 6.45
C ALA A 244 17.39 6.05 4.92
N HIS A 245 16.49 5.28 4.32
CA HIS A 245 16.22 5.34 2.89
C HIS A 245 15.73 6.73 2.46
N TRP A 246 14.75 7.29 3.17
CA TRP A 246 14.18 8.61 2.87
C TRP A 246 15.25 9.70 2.99
N PHE A 247 15.95 9.73 4.13
CA PHE A 247 17.00 10.70 4.37
C PHE A 247 18.10 10.63 3.31
N LEU A 248 18.61 9.43 3.00
CA LEU A 248 19.66 9.27 1.98
C LEU A 248 19.18 9.68 0.59
N THR A 249 17.93 9.37 0.23
CA THR A 249 17.37 9.75 -1.08
C THR A 249 17.41 11.26 -1.29
N TYR A 250 16.98 12.03 -0.30
CA TYR A 250 16.89 13.50 -0.42
C TYR A 250 18.16 14.25 -0.03
N THR A 251 19.21 13.57 0.45
CA THR A 251 20.46 14.23 0.88
C THR A 251 21.70 13.81 0.10
N VAL A 252 21.73 12.59 -0.48
CA VAL A 252 22.93 12.08 -1.15
C VAL A 252 23.37 12.93 -2.34
N ALA A 253 22.40 13.57 -3.01
CA ALA A 253 22.66 14.47 -4.13
C ALA A 253 23.42 15.75 -3.73
N GLN A 254 23.39 16.14 -2.46
CA GLN A 254 24.13 17.29 -1.93
C GLN A 254 25.56 16.92 -1.47
N THR A 255 25.96 15.66 -1.63
CA THR A 255 27.29 15.16 -1.26
C THR A 255 28.20 15.05 -2.48
N ALA A 256 29.48 14.76 -2.25
CA ALA A 256 30.44 14.46 -3.33
C ALA A 256 30.37 13.00 -3.82
N VAL A 257 29.44 12.17 -3.32
CA VAL A 257 29.34 10.76 -3.68
C VAL A 257 28.89 10.63 -5.14
N PRO A 258 29.59 9.85 -6.00
CA PRO A 258 29.14 9.60 -7.36
C PRO A 258 27.78 8.90 -7.41
N TRP A 259 26.96 9.25 -8.40
CA TRP A 259 25.57 8.79 -8.49
C TRP A 259 25.36 7.27 -8.37
N PRO A 260 26.22 6.37 -8.93
CA PRO A 260 25.97 4.93 -8.80
C PRO A 260 26.09 4.48 -7.34
N ALA A 261 27.08 5.01 -6.63
CA ALA A 261 27.28 4.74 -5.20
C ALA A 261 26.17 5.40 -4.37
N GLY A 262 25.73 6.62 -4.72
CA GLY A 262 24.66 7.30 -4.02
C GLY A 262 23.32 6.57 -4.11
N VAL A 263 22.95 6.08 -5.30
CA VAL A 263 21.76 5.24 -5.50
C VAL A 263 21.88 3.94 -4.70
N ALA A 264 23.03 3.27 -4.74
CA ALA A 264 23.26 2.05 -3.97
C ALA A 264 23.14 2.29 -2.46
N LEU A 265 23.69 3.39 -1.95
CA LEU A 265 23.57 3.78 -0.54
C LEU A 265 22.11 4.07 -0.16
N ALA A 266 21.37 4.80 -0.99
CA ALA A 266 19.95 5.08 -0.73
C ALA A 266 19.09 3.81 -0.72
N LEU A 267 19.42 2.79 -1.53
CA LEU A 267 18.69 1.52 -1.59
C LEU A 267 19.18 0.48 -0.58
N LEU A 268 20.36 0.65 0.01
CA LEU A 268 20.92 -0.29 0.99
C LEU A 268 19.99 -0.51 2.20
N PRO A 269 19.37 0.52 2.83
CA PRO A 269 18.41 0.30 3.92
C PRO A 269 17.19 -0.51 3.50
N VAL A 270 16.72 -0.35 2.26
CA VAL A 270 15.60 -1.13 1.71
C VAL A 270 16.01 -2.60 1.57
N ALA A 271 17.16 -2.86 0.96
CA ALA A 271 17.69 -4.21 0.79
C ALA A 271 17.94 -4.90 2.15
N ALA A 272 18.54 -4.18 3.10
CA ALA A 272 18.78 -4.66 4.47
C ALA A 272 17.46 -4.96 5.18
N GLY A 273 16.47 -4.06 5.10
CA GLY A 273 15.14 -4.27 5.66
C GLY A 273 14.45 -5.51 5.08
N LEU A 274 14.43 -5.66 3.76
CA LEU A 274 13.86 -6.83 3.08
C LEU A 274 14.56 -8.13 3.50
N PHE A 275 15.89 -8.12 3.60
CA PHE A 275 16.68 -9.29 4.02
C PHE A 275 16.42 -9.64 5.48
N LEU A 276 16.55 -8.68 6.39
CA LEU A 276 16.42 -8.89 7.83
C LEU A 276 14.99 -9.23 8.23
N VAL A 277 13.98 -8.57 7.66
CA VAL A 277 12.57 -8.94 7.91
C VAL A 277 12.31 -10.37 7.48
N ARG A 278 12.81 -10.83 6.33
CA ARG A 278 12.66 -12.24 5.89
C ARG A 278 13.35 -13.23 6.84
N ARG A 279 14.47 -12.84 7.46
CA ARG A 279 15.19 -13.69 8.43
C ARG A 279 14.51 -13.72 9.81
N LEU A 280 13.90 -12.61 10.22
CA LEU A 280 13.37 -12.41 11.56
C LEU A 280 11.85 -12.68 11.67
N ALA A 281 11.10 -12.54 10.56
CA ALA A 281 9.67 -12.78 10.52
C ALA A 281 9.36 -14.29 10.55
N VAL A 282 8.33 -14.65 11.32
CA VAL A 282 7.89 -16.04 11.52
C VAL A 282 6.44 -16.22 11.06
N THR A 283 5.59 -15.25 11.37
CA THR A 283 4.14 -15.29 11.09
C THR A 283 3.76 -14.87 9.67
N GLY A 284 4.74 -14.39 8.88
CA GLY A 284 4.56 -13.99 7.50
C GLY A 284 3.90 -12.62 7.31
N PRO A 285 3.71 -12.19 6.05
CA PRO A 285 3.27 -10.82 5.70
C PRO A 285 1.84 -10.51 6.12
N TYR A 286 1.00 -11.51 6.36
CA TYR A 286 -0.37 -11.30 6.80
C TYR A 286 -0.59 -11.59 8.28
N GLY A 287 0.43 -12.12 8.98
CA GLY A 287 0.40 -12.36 10.41
C GLY A 287 0.84 -11.12 11.21
N ALA A 288 1.15 -11.33 12.49
CA ALA A 288 1.57 -10.25 13.38
C ALA A 288 2.88 -9.57 12.95
N ASP A 289 3.76 -10.24 12.22
CA ASP A 289 4.99 -9.64 11.71
C ASP A 289 4.73 -8.68 10.55
N GLY A 290 3.78 -9.00 9.66
CA GLY A 290 3.30 -8.05 8.66
C GLY A 290 2.73 -6.77 9.28
N VAL A 291 1.95 -6.92 10.35
CA VAL A 291 1.44 -5.77 11.12
C VAL A 291 2.59 -4.94 11.69
N ARG A 292 3.64 -5.58 12.22
CA ARG A 292 4.83 -4.86 12.72
C ARG A 292 5.56 -4.11 11.63
N VAL A 293 5.67 -4.68 10.43
CA VAL A 293 6.26 -4.01 9.26
C VAL A 293 5.47 -2.76 8.89
N VAL A 294 4.15 -2.89 8.70
CA VAL A 294 3.28 -1.74 8.36
C VAL A 294 3.29 -0.69 9.47
N VAL A 295 3.23 -1.09 10.74
CA VAL A 295 3.36 -0.17 11.88
C VAL A 295 4.72 0.52 11.88
N GLY A 296 5.82 -0.16 11.52
CA GLY A 296 7.13 0.47 11.38
C GLY A 296 7.17 1.54 10.30
N LEU A 297 6.56 1.28 9.14
CA LEU A 297 6.40 2.28 8.07
C LEU A 297 5.57 3.48 8.57
N LEU A 298 4.44 3.23 9.22
CA LEU A 298 3.58 4.29 9.77
C LEU A 298 4.27 5.10 10.87
N VAL A 299 5.07 4.47 11.74
CA VAL A 299 5.85 5.20 12.76
C VAL A 299 6.82 6.17 12.09
N PHE A 300 7.52 5.75 11.04
CA PHE A 300 8.38 6.65 10.27
C PHE A 300 7.56 7.80 9.65
N LEU A 301 6.46 7.50 8.95
CA LEU A 301 5.64 8.53 8.29
C LEU A 301 5.03 9.53 9.29
N VAL A 302 4.57 9.05 10.45
CA VAL A 302 4.08 9.93 11.53
C VAL A 302 5.18 10.89 12.01
N LEU A 303 6.42 10.39 12.19
CA LEU A 303 7.52 11.24 12.61
C LEU A 303 7.91 12.25 11.51
N LEU A 304 7.85 11.84 10.24
CA LEU A 304 8.05 12.71 9.09
C LEU A 304 6.99 13.82 9.05
N ASP A 305 5.71 13.46 9.12
CA ASP A 305 4.60 14.42 9.09
C ASP A 305 4.68 15.43 10.24
N LEU A 306 5.03 14.98 11.45
CA LEU A 306 5.25 15.87 12.58
C LEU A 306 6.45 16.79 12.36
N LEU A 307 7.54 16.31 11.77
CA LEU A 307 8.69 17.14 11.41
C LEU A 307 8.31 18.19 10.37
N VAL A 308 7.60 17.80 9.31
CA VAL A 308 7.12 18.70 8.25
C VAL A 308 6.14 19.74 8.82
N ALA A 309 5.28 19.35 9.76
CA ALA A 309 4.42 20.28 10.49
C ALA A 309 5.20 21.32 11.29
N LEU A 310 6.28 20.91 11.97
CA LEU A 310 7.15 21.82 12.72
C LEU A 310 7.86 22.85 11.82
N VAL A 311 8.07 22.52 10.54
CA VAL A 311 8.70 23.40 9.54
C VAL A 311 7.69 24.31 8.83
N GLY A 312 6.40 24.24 9.21
CA GLY A 312 5.37 25.23 8.80
C GLY A 312 4.16 24.65 8.08
N ARG A 313 4.14 23.35 7.78
CA ARG A 313 2.99 22.66 7.16
C ARG A 313 2.09 22.00 8.21
N TYR A 314 1.43 22.83 9.02
CA TYR A 314 0.61 22.36 10.15
C TYR A 314 -0.55 21.43 9.76
N ASP A 315 -0.98 21.45 8.49
CA ASP A 315 -1.94 20.51 7.90
C ASP A 315 -1.48 19.05 8.03
N MET A 316 -0.17 18.79 8.07
CA MET A 316 0.39 17.44 8.27
C MET A 316 0.09 16.84 9.65
N VAL A 317 -0.25 17.67 10.67
CA VAL A 317 -0.62 17.15 11.99
C VAL A 317 -1.84 16.23 11.89
N LEU A 318 -2.78 16.53 10.99
CA LEU A 318 -3.96 15.67 10.76
C LEU A 318 -3.54 14.30 10.24
N ALA A 319 -2.64 14.24 9.26
CA ALA A 319 -2.12 12.98 8.71
C ALA A 319 -1.39 12.17 9.80
N ALA A 320 -0.51 12.82 10.56
CA ALA A 320 0.21 12.20 11.67
C ALA A 320 -0.75 11.60 12.73
N LEU A 321 -1.81 12.30 13.09
CA LEU A 321 -2.80 11.83 14.06
C LEU A 321 -3.58 10.61 13.53
N VAL A 322 -4.02 10.64 12.27
CA VAL A 322 -4.74 9.53 11.63
C VAL A 322 -3.84 8.30 11.51
N ALA A 323 -2.60 8.46 11.05
CA ALA A 323 -1.63 7.36 10.97
C ALA A 323 -1.23 6.83 12.34
N GLY A 324 -1.04 7.69 13.34
CA GLY A 324 -0.74 7.29 14.72
C GLY A 324 -1.88 6.48 15.35
N TRP A 325 -3.13 6.91 15.15
CA TRP A 325 -4.30 6.15 15.54
C TRP A 325 -4.37 4.80 14.83
N LEU A 326 -4.12 4.77 13.53
CA LEU A 326 -4.14 3.55 12.72
C LEU A 326 -3.07 2.56 13.19
N ALA A 327 -1.84 3.03 13.38
CA ALA A 327 -0.72 2.24 13.89
C ALA A 327 -1.04 1.63 15.26
N ARG A 328 -1.58 2.42 16.19
CA ARG A 328 -2.04 1.94 17.51
C ARG A 328 -3.15 0.89 17.37
N ARG A 329 -4.13 1.13 16.50
CA ARG A 329 -5.27 0.21 16.31
C ARG A 329 -4.83 -1.13 15.73
N LEU A 330 -3.97 -1.12 14.72
CA LEU A 330 -3.40 -2.32 14.12
C LEU A 330 -2.55 -3.08 15.14
N TYR A 331 -1.66 -2.36 15.83
CA TYR A 331 -0.75 -2.99 16.80
C TYR A 331 -1.49 -3.63 17.97
N THR A 332 -2.54 -2.99 18.51
CA THR A 332 -3.33 -3.54 19.62
C THR A 332 -4.11 -4.80 19.23
N ARG A 333 -4.58 -4.91 17.99
CA ARG A 333 -5.36 -6.05 17.49
C ARG A 333 -4.53 -7.13 16.79
N ARG A 334 -3.21 -6.97 16.73
CA ARG A 334 -2.29 -7.84 15.96
C ARG A 334 -2.41 -9.34 16.25
N ALA A 335 -2.70 -9.71 17.49
CA ALA A 335 -2.85 -11.12 17.89
C ALA A 335 -4.07 -11.80 17.25
N SER A 336 -5.10 -11.02 16.90
CA SER A 336 -6.35 -11.52 16.30
C SER A 336 -6.28 -11.68 14.79
N TYR A 337 -5.23 -11.19 14.13
CA TYR A 337 -5.13 -11.19 12.66
C TYR A 337 -4.52 -12.47 12.06
N GLY A 338 -3.94 -13.34 12.90
CA GLY A 338 -3.33 -14.62 12.49
C GLY A 338 -4.22 -15.86 12.65
N THR A 339 -5.42 -15.73 13.24
CA THR A 339 -6.24 -16.87 13.70
C THR A 339 -7.42 -17.22 12.79
N VAL A 340 -7.47 -16.70 11.55
CA VAL A 340 -8.58 -17.02 10.64
C VAL A 340 -8.33 -18.38 10.00
N PRO A 341 -9.14 -19.43 10.31
CA PRO A 341 -9.01 -20.70 9.63
C PRO A 341 -9.29 -20.50 8.13
N ALA A 342 -8.53 -21.22 7.29
CA ALA A 342 -8.82 -21.30 5.87
C ALA A 342 -10.29 -21.73 5.72
N GLY A 343 -11.13 -20.85 5.15
CA GLY A 343 -12.49 -21.23 4.80
C GLY A 343 -12.46 -22.40 3.81
N PRO A 344 -13.52 -23.22 3.77
CA PRO A 344 -13.57 -24.33 2.83
C PRO A 344 -13.34 -23.80 1.41
N THR A 345 -12.40 -24.42 0.71
CA THR A 345 -12.22 -24.26 -0.73
C THR A 345 -13.54 -24.64 -1.40
N VAL A 346 -14.20 -23.66 -2.01
CA VAL A 346 -15.35 -23.87 -2.90
C VAL A 346 -14.85 -23.88 -4.33
#